data_AF-A0A529IEV6-F1
#
_entry.id   AF-A0A529IEV6-F1
#
_cell.length_a   1.000
_cell.length_b   1.000
_cell.length_c   1.000
_cell.angle_alpha   90.00
_cell.angle_beta   90.00
_cell.angle_gamma   90.00
#
_symmetry.space_group_name_H-M   'P 1'
#
loop_
_entity.id
_entity.type
_entity.pdbx_description
1 polymer ?
#
loop_
_entity_poly.entity_id
_entity_poly.type
_entity_poly.pdbx_seq_one_letter_code
_entity_poly.pdbx_strand_id
1 'polypeptide(L)'
;ILDRAGQKGTGKWSVIEAQQLGIPATAIEAAVAARVLSSIKDERQAAEKAYGNIGVAKIAGDKAALLKDLELALFAGKIAAYAQGFAVMSGASKEFNWSLPMPTIAKIWRAGCIIRSQMLDTMAEAFGSGSASTNLLMAPAFIAMMQEAHPSLRRIVARA
;
A
#
# COMPACT_ATOMS: atom_id res chain seq x y z
N ILE A 1 9.91 11.31 19.56
CA ILE A 1 9.06 10.09 19.39
C ILE A 1 10.02 8.93 19.19
N LEU A 2 9.84 7.81 19.91
CA LEU A 2 10.69 6.63 19.76
C LEU A 2 10.30 5.83 18.51
N ASP A 3 11.27 5.30 17.76
CA ASP A 3 11.08 4.50 16.54
C ASP A 3 10.64 3.05 16.84
N ARG A 4 9.63 2.89 17.70
CA ARG A 4 9.01 1.62 18.07
C ARG A 4 7.50 1.72 17.82
N ALA A 5 7.04 1.22 16.67
CA ALA A 5 5.64 1.28 16.31
C ALA A 5 4.83 0.20 17.06
N GLY A 6 3.77 0.62 17.75
CA GLY A 6 2.77 -0.30 18.30
C GLY A 6 1.76 -0.77 17.24
N GLN A 7 1.03 -1.84 17.57
CA GLN A 7 -0.13 -2.29 16.81
C GLN A 7 -1.18 -2.93 17.72
N LYS A 8 -2.46 -2.74 17.40
CA LYS A 8 -3.59 -3.31 18.15
C LYS A 8 -4.11 -4.64 17.56
N GLY A 9 -3.49 -5.13 16.48
CA GLY A 9 -3.79 -6.44 15.88
C GLY A 9 -4.58 -6.40 14.56
N THR A 10 -5.36 -5.36 14.28
CA THR A 10 -6.20 -5.29 13.07
C THR A 10 -5.41 -5.42 11.76
N GLY A 11 -4.23 -4.81 11.66
CA GLY A 11 -3.35 -4.99 10.50
C GLY A 11 -2.86 -6.43 10.33
N LYS A 12 -2.54 -7.12 11.45
CA LYS A 12 -2.16 -8.53 11.43
C LYS A 12 -3.32 -9.43 10.99
N TRP A 13 -4.53 -9.15 11.43
CA TRP A 13 -5.73 -9.89 11.00
C TRP A 13 -5.95 -9.79 9.49
N SER A 14 -5.81 -8.59 8.91
CA SER A 14 -5.92 -8.42 7.45
C SER A 14 -4.89 -9.23 6.68
N VAL A 15 -3.66 -9.33 7.18
CA VAL A 15 -2.59 -10.14 6.56
C VAL A 15 -2.90 -11.64 6.67
N ILE A 16 -3.33 -12.11 7.84
CA ILE A 16 -3.68 -13.52 8.05
C ILE A 16 -4.80 -13.93 7.10
N GLU A 17 -5.86 -13.12 7.01
CA GLU A 17 -7.00 -13.39 6.13
C GLU A 17 -6.59 -13.43 4.65
N ALA A 18 -5.78 -12.46 4.21
CA ALA A 18 -5.28 -12.45 2.83
C ALA A 18 -4.52 -13.74 2.48
N GLN A 19 -3.68 -14.22 3.41
CA GLN A 19 -2.93 -15.47 3.24
C GLN A 19 -3.85 -16.71 3.26
N GLN A 20 -4.86 -16.75 4.13
CA GLN A 20 -5.85 -17.83 4.17
C GLN A 20 -6.65 -17.94 2.87
N LEU A 21 -6.99 -16.80 2.26
CA LEU A 21 -7.67 -16.72 0.97
C LEU A 21 -6.74 -16.97 -0.24
N GLY A 22 -5.43 -17.08 -0.03
CA GLY A 22 -4.44 -17.21 -1.11
C GLY A 22 -4.31 -15.95 -1.98
N ILE A 23 -4.58 -14.77 -1.43
CA ILE A 23 -4.58 -13.49 -2.16
C ILE A 23 -3.42 -12.62 -1.68
N PRO A 24 -2.54 -12.14 -2.59
CA PRO A 24 -1.38 -11.37 -2.20
C PRO A 24 -1.74 -9.95 -1.73
N ALA A 25 -1.45 -9.65 -0.47
CA ALA A 25 -1.61 -8.32 0.13
C ALA A 25 -0.26 -7.72 0.55
N THR A 26 0.73 -7.80 -0.35
CA THR A 26 2.14 -7.59 -0.03
C THR A 26 2.48 -6.21 0.54
N ALA A 27 1.76 -5.16 0.14
CA ALA A 27 1.97 -3.83 0.71
C ALA A 27 1.53 -3.76 2.18
N ILE A 28 0.42 -4.42 2.51
CA ILE A 28 -0.11 -4.50 3.88
C ILE A 28 0.79 -5.40 4.74
N GLU A 29 1.24 -6.53 4.18
CA GLU A 29 2.20 -7.44 4.80
C GLU A 29 3.50 -6.73 5.18
N ALA A 30 4.12 -6.03 4.22
CA ALA A 30 5.34 -5.26 4.44
C ALA A 30 5.13 -4.18 5.52
N ALA A 31 3.97 -3.52 5.54
CA ALA A 31 3.65 -2.53 6.56
C ALA A 31 3.53 -3.14 7.97
N VAL A 32 2.93 -4.32 8.11
CA VAL A 32 2.87 -5.04 9.40
C VAL A 32 4.25 -5.52 9.83
N ALA A 33 5.03 -6.11 8.91
CA ALA A 33 6.38 -6.56 9.19
C ALA A 33 7.31 -5.40 9.61
N ALA A 34 7.22 -4.25 8.94
CA ALA A 34 8.00 -3.05 9.30
C ALA A 34 7.69 -2.55 10.73
N ARG A 35 6.44 -2.65 11.19
CA ARG A 35 6.10 -2.32 12.59
C ARG A 35 6.76 -3.29 13.57
N VAL A 36 6.69 -4.59 13.30
CA VAL A 36 7.33 -5.61 14.13
C VAL A 36 8.85 -5.39 14.17
N LEU A 37 9.50 -5.17 13.02
CA LEU A 37 10.92 -4.84 12.92
C LEU A 37 11.27 -3.59 13.74
N SER A 38 10.43 -2.55 13.69
CA SER A 38 10.67 -1.34 14.49
C SER A 38 10.62 -1.60 16.00
N SER A 39 9.81 -2.57 16.46
CA SER A 39 9.63 -2.86 17.89
C SER A 39 10.84 -3.56 18.53
N ILE A 40 11.59 -4.37 17.76
CA ILE A 40 12.81 -5.08 18.19
C ILE A 40 14.05 -4.17 18.18
N LYS A 41 13.93 -2.98 18.78
CA LYS A 41 14.97 -1.93 18.75
C LYS A 41 16.32 -2.39 19.28
N ASP A 42 16.35 -3.15 20.37
CA ASP A 42 17.60 -3.54 21.03
C ASP A 42 18.40 -4.50 20.12
N GLU A 43 17.70 -5.40 19.42
CA GLU A 43 18.27 -6.26 18.37
C GLU A 43 18.79 -5.43 17.19
N ARG A 44 18.02 -4.44 16.71
CA ARG A 44 18.48 -3.54 15.63
C ARG A 44 19.75 -2.77 16.01
N GLN A 45 19.85 -2.30 17.25
CA GLN A 45 21.04 -1.59 17.73
C GLN A 45 22.25 -2.51 17.89
N ALA A 46 22.03 -3.76 18.34
CA ALA A 46 23.08 -4.76 18.37
C ALA A 46 23.58 -5.10 16.95
N ALA A 47 22.66 -5.25 16.00
CA ALA A 47 22.97 -5.49 14.59
C ALA A 47 23.76 -4.31 13.98
N GLU A 48 23.33 -3.06 14.19
CA GLU A 48 24.06 -1.87 13.71
C GLU A 48 25.51 -1.83 14.22
N LYS A 49 25.75 -2.19 15.48
CA LYS A 49 27.10 -2.29 16.04
C LYS A 49 27.92 -3.44 15.43
N ALA A 50 27.29 -4.57 15.13
CA ALA A 50 27.95 -5.75 14.60
C ALA A 50 28.34 -5.58 13.12
N TYR A 51 27.44 -5.04 12.30
CA TYR A 51 27.68 -4.78 10.87
C TYR A 51 28.48 -3.50 10.63
N GLY A 52 28.51 -2.58 11.60
CA GLY A 52 29.12 -1.26 11.46
C GLY A 52 28.37 -0.38 10.47
N ASN A 53 28.98 0.75 10.14
CA ASN A 53 28.43 1.66 9.13
C ASN A 53 28.83 1.17 7.73
N ILE A 54 27.96 0.38 7.11
CA ILE A 54 28.05 0.06 5.69
C ILE A 54 27.63 1.33 4.94
N GLY A 55 28.61 2.16 4.57
CA GLY A 55 28.35 3.47 3.99
C GLY A 55 27.39 3.40 2.80
N VAL A 56 26.37 4.27 2.83
CA VAL A 56 25.42 4.45 1.72
C VAL A 56 25.85 5.62 0.86
N ALA A 57 25.80 5.45 -0.46
CA ALA A 57 26.05 6.52 -1.40
C ALA A 57 25.01 7.64 -1.19
N LYS A 58 25.49 8.89 -1.07
CA LYS A 58 24.59 10.04 -1.00
C LYS A 58 23.83 10.14 -2.32
N ILE A 59 22.52 10.33 -2.24
CA ILE A 59 21.71 10.60 -3.42
C ILE A 59 22.14 11.95 -3.99
N ALA A 60 22.68 11.94 -5.20
CA ALA A 60 23.05 13.12 -5.96
C ALA A 60 21.99 13.43 -7.05
N GLY A 61 21.98 14.67 -7.53
CA GLY A 61 21.12 15.12 -8.63
C GLY A 61 20.16 16.25 -8.24
N ASP A 62 19.24 16.56 -9.17
CA ASP A 62 18.23 17.59 -8.95
C ASP A 62 17.21 17.16 -7.88
N LYS A 63 17.15 17.93 -6.80
CA LYS A 63 16.23 17.73 -5.67
C LYS A 63 14.77 17.86 -6.10
N ALA A 64 14.45 18.79 -7.00
CA ALA A 64 13.07 19.00 -7.45
C ALA A 64 12.57 17.78 -8.24
N ALA A 65 13.39 17.28 -9.17
CA ALA A 65 13.10 16.03 -9.87
C ALA A 65 12.96 14.84 -8.93
N LEU A 66 13.84 14.71 -7.92
CA LEU A 66 13.75 13.61 -6.95
C LEU A 66 12.46 13.66 -6.12
N LEU A 67 12.04 14.85 -5.67
CA LEU A 67 10.80 15.00 -4.91
C LEU A 67 9.57 14.63 -5.76
N LYS A 68 9.55 15.03 -7.03
CA LYS A 68 8.49 14.63 -7.97
C LYS A 68 8.47 13.11 -8.16
N ASP A 69 9.64 12.48 -8.28
CA ASP A 69 9.73 11.02 -8.40
C ASP A 69 9.23 10.31 -7.15
N LEU A 70 9.57 10.82 -5.96
CA LEU A 70 9.11 10.29 -4.68
C LEU A 70 7.58 10.42 -4.52
N GLU A 71 7.01 11.55 -4.91
CA GLU A 71 5.56 11.79 -4.86
C GLU A 71 4.80 10.77 -5.74
N LEU A 72 5.23 10.62 -6.99
CA LEU A 72 4.63 9.66 -7.91
C LEU A 72 4.88 8.21 -7.48
N ALA A 73 6.06 7.89 -6.93
CA ALA A 73 6.34 6.56 -6.40
C ALA A 73 5.43 6.21 -5.21
N LEU A 74 5.23 7.15 -4.28
CA LEU A 74 4.30 7.01 -3.17
C LEU A 74 2.87 6.81 -3.68
N PHE A 75 2.46 7.60 -4.68
CA PHE A 75 1.13 7.50 -5.28
C PHE A 75 0.90 6.13 -5.95
N ALA A 76 1.87 5.63 -6.73
CA ALA A 76 1.82 4.29 -7.31
C ALA A 76 1.72 3.19 -6.24
N GLY A 77 2.53 3.29 -5.19
CA GLY A 77 2.47 2.35 -4.05
C GLY A 77 1.12 2.39 -3.34
N LYS A 78 0.52 3.58 -3.20
CA LYS A 78 -0.82 3.74 -2.64
C LYS A 78 -1.88 3.05 -3.50
N ILE A 79 -1.86 3.26 -4.83
CA ILE A 79 -2.79 2.60 -5.75
C ILE A 79 -2.67 1.07 -5.64
N ALA A 80 -1.45 0.54 -5.66
CA ALA A 80 -1.20 -0.89 -5.54
C ALA A 80 -1.73 -1.46 -4.22
N ALA A 81 -1.50 -0.78 -3.09
CA ALA A 81 -2.01 -1.21 -1.78
C ALA A 81 -3.55 -1.28 -1.74
N TYR A 82 -4.25 -0.30 -2.34
CA TYR A 82 -5.71 -0.35 -2.44
C TYR A 82 -6.19 -1.44 -3.37
N ALA A 83 -5.55 -1.63 -4.52
CA ALA A 83 -5.89 -2.70 -5.45
C ALA A 83 -5.79 -4.08 -4.78
N GLN A 84 -4.75 -4.31 -3.97
CA GLN A 84 -4.58 -5.51 -3.17
C GLN A 84 -5.69 -5.64 -2.11
N GLY A 85 -5.97 -4.58 -1.34
CA GLY A 85 -7.02 -4.61 -0.32
C GLY A 85 -8.42 -4.93 -0.89
N PHE A 86 -8.77 -4.33 -2.03
CA PHE A 86 -10.04 -4.64 -2.72
C PHE A 86 -10.05 -6.06 -3.31
N ALA A 87 -8.91 -6.58 -3.78
CA ALA A 87 -8.81 -7.97 -4.21
C ALA A 87 -9.08 -8.94 -3.06
N VAL A 88 -8.52 -8.69 -1.87
CA VAL A 88 -8.80 -9.49 -0.66
C VAL A 88 -10.28 -9.45 -0.32
N MET A 89 -10.90 -8.27 -0.29
CA MET A 89 -12.34 -8.16 -0.03
C MET A 89 -13.19 -8.87 -1.09
N SER A 90 -12.80 -8.81 -2.36
CA SER A 90 -13.49 -9.53 -3.45
C SER A 90 -13.39 -11.04 -3.28
N GLY A 91 -12.21 -11.55 -2.92
CA GLY A 91 -12.01 -12.96 -2.57
C GLY A 91 -12.86 -13.40 -1.40
N ALA A 92 -12.81 -12.67 -0.29
CA ALA A 92 -13.64 -12.94 0.89
C ALA A 92 -15.13 -12.93 0.56
N SER A 93 -15.58 -11.96 -0.26
CA SER A 93 -16.98 -11.89 -0.68
C SER A 93 -17.44 -13.12 -1.45
N LYS A 94 -16.54 -13.77 -2.21
CA LYS A 94 -16.83 -15.00 -2.96
C LYS A 94 -16.80 -16.21 -2.03
N GLU A 95 -15.73 -16.35 -1.25
CA GLU A 95 -15.53 -17.47 -0.31
C GLU A 95 -16.71 -17.59 0.67
N PHE A 96 -17.13 -16.45 1.24
CA PHE A 96 -18.15 -16.42 2.28
C PHE A 96 -19.55 -16.04 1.78
N ASN A 97 -19.76 -15.91 0.46
CA ASN A 97 -21.04 -15.55 -0.15
C ASN A 97 -21.67 -14.25 0.39
N TRP A 98 -20.86 -13.23 0.70
CA TRP A 98 -21.33 -12.00 1.34
C TRP A 98 -21.92 -10.96 0.40
N SER A 99 -21.73 -11.10 -0.92
CA SER A 99 -22.18 -10.11 -1.91
C SER A 99 -21.77 -8.67 -1.57
N LEU A 100 -20.50 -8.47 -1.22
CA LEU A 100 -20.02 -7.18 -0.72
C LEU A 100 -20.19 -6.06 -1.76
N PRO A 101 -20.81 -4.92 -1.39
CA PRO A 101 -21.02 -3.81 -2.31
C PRO A 101 -19.76 -2.92 -2.40
N MET A 102 -18.78 -3.31 -3.21
CA MET A 102 -17.51 -2.58 -3.38
C MET A 102 -17.67 -1.07 -3.65
N PRO A 103 -18.60 -0.60 -4.51
CA PRO A 103 -18.83 0.83 -4.70
C PRO A 103 -19.25 1.53 -3.40
N THR A 104 -20.10 0.89 -2.60
CA THR A 104 -20.57 1.42 -1.31
C THR A 104 -19.45 1.46 -0.29
N ILE A 105 -18.62 0.41 -0.21
CA ILE A 105 -17.45 0.36 0.68
C ILE A 105 -16.50 1.53 0.38
N ALA A 106 -16.17 1.77 -0.89
CA ALA A 106 -15.34 2.90 -1.29
C ALA A 106 -16.00 4.25 -0.91
N LYS A 107 -17.32 4.39 -1.12
CA LYS A 107 -18.06 5.62 -0.79
C LYS A 107 -18.04 5.96 0.70
N ILE A 108 -18.23 4.97 1.59
CA ILE A 108 -18.30 5.23 3.03
C ILE A 108 -16.93 5.54 3.64
N TRP A 109 -15.83 5.17 2.99
CA TRP A 109 -14.48 5.53 3.44
C TRP A 109 -14.06 6.97 3.08
N ARG A 110 -14.88 7.72 2.33
CA ARG A 110 -14.54 9.09 1.91
C ARG A 110 -14.57 10.11 3.05
N ALA A 111 -15.27 9.82 4.13
CA ALA A 111 -15.41 10.71 5.27
C ALA A 111 -15.35 9.93 6.59
N GLY A 112 -14.96 10.59 7.68
CA GLY A 112 -14.95 10.03 9.03
C GLY A 112 -13.84 9.03 9.34
N CYS A 113 -13.33 8.28 8.36
CA CYS A 113 -12.25 7.31 8.60
C CYS A 113 -10.84 7.92 8.42
N ILE A 114 -9.83 7.20 8.89
CA ILE A 114 -8.41 7.62 8.84
C ILE A 114 -7.89 7.67 7.39
N ILE A 115 -8.34 6.75 6.53
CA ILE A 115 -7.80 6.57 5.17
C ILE A 115 -8.47 7.45 4.11
N ARG A 116 -9.38 8.34 4.52
CA ARG A 116 -10.15 9.23 3.64
C ARG A 116 -9.24 10.01 2.67
N SER A 117 -9.61 10.06 1.40
CA SER A 117 -8.92 10.85 0.38
C SER A 117 -9.78 10.98 -0.88
N GLN A 118 -9.47 11.97 -1.73
CA GLN A 118 -10.16 12.18 -3.03
C GLN A 118 -10.08 10.94 -3.95
N MET A 119 -9.02 10.12 -3.83
CA MET A 119 -8.87 8.89 -4.61
C MET A 119 -10.00 7.87 -4.38
N LEU A 120 -10.67 7.92 -3.22
CA LEU A 120 -11.81 7.04 -2.92
C LEU A 120 -13.06 7.38 -3.75
N ASP A 121 -13.20 8.63 -4.21
CA ASP A 121 -14.25 8.98 -5.19
C ASP A 121 -14.01 8.24 -6.51
N THR A 122 -12.78 8.28 -7.02
CA THR A 122 -12.39 7.55 -8.24
C THR A 122 -12.59 6.04 -8.09
N MET A 123 -12.31 5.46 -6.92
CA MET A 123 -12.59 4.03 -6.67
C MET A 123 -14.09 3.73 -6.69
N ALA A 124 -14.90 4.56 -6.03
CA ALA A 124 -16.35 4.39 -6.00
C ALA A 124 -16.97 4.45 -7.40
N GLU A 125 -16.50 5.37 -8.24
CA GLU A 125 -16.89 5.48 -9.66
C GLU A 125 -16.42 4.27 -10.48
N ALA A 126 -15.17 3.83 -10.27
CA ALA A 126 -14.61 2.70 -10.99
C ALA A 126 -15.37 1.39 -10.70
N PHE A 127 -15.71 1.13 -9.44
CA PHE A 127 -16.55 -0.02 -9.08
C PHE A 127 -18.00 0.17 -9.51
N GLY A 128 -18.56 1.38 -9.37
CA GLY A 128 -19.96 1.67 -9.73
C GLY A 128 -20.25 1.50 -11.22
N SER A 129 -19.28 1.80 -12.08
CA SER A 129 -19.37 1.60 -13.53
C SER A 129 -19.02 0.17 -13.99
N GLY A 130 -18.55 -0.69 -13.09
CA GLY A 130 -18.06 -2.03 -13.43
C GLY A 130 -16.65 -2.08 -14.06
N SER A 131 -15.98 -0.93 -14.24
CA SER A 131 -14.63 -0.87 -14.82
C SER A 131 -13.54 -1.54 -13.97
N ALA A 132 -13.80 -1.73 -12.67
CA ALA A 132 -12.94 -2.45 -11.73
C ALA A 132 -13.44 -3.87 -11.40
N SER A 133 -14.22 -4.50 -12.28
CA SER A 133 -14.84 -5.82 -12.04
C SER A 133 -13.85 -6.94 -11.72
N THR A 134 -12.68 -6.94 -12.36
CA THR A 134 -11.60 -7.90 -12.10
C THR A 134 -10.62 -7.39 -11.04
N ASN A 135 -10.13 -6.15 -11.22
CA ASN A 135 -9.16 -5.51 -10.33
C ASN A 135 -9.21 -3.99 -10.52
N LEU A 136 -8.92 -3.23 -9.45
CA LEU A 136 -8.87 -1.77 -9.50
C LEU A 136 -7.87 -1.24 -10.55
N LEU A 137 -6.75 -1.93 -10.75
CA LEU A 137 -5.73 -1.56 -11.74
C LEU A 137 -6.21 -1.67 -13.20
N MET A 138 -7.34 -2.32 -13.45
CA MET A 138 -7.92 -2.45 -14.80
C MET A 138 -8.91 -1.33 -15.14
N ALA A 139 -9.26 -0.48 -14.18
CA ALA A 139 -10.13 0.66 -14.44
C ALA A 139 -9.37 1.76 -15.20
N PRO A 140 -9.94 2.38 -16.26
CA PRO A 140 -9.23 3.33 -17.12
C PRO A 140 -8.54 4.47 -16.38
N ALA A 141 -9.17 5.04 -15.34
CA ALA A 141 -8.57 6.10 -14.53
C ALA A 141 -7.29 5.64 -13.80
N PHE A 142 -7.30 4.42 -13.24
CA PHE A 142 -6.15 3.87 -12.53
C PHE A 142 -5.05 3.39 -13.48
N ILE A 143 -5.40 2.95 -14.69
CA ILE A 143 -4.42 2.68 -15.76
C ILE A 143 -3.66 3.97 -16.08
N ALA A 144 -4.36 5.08 -16.33
CA ALA A 144 -3.73 6.36 -16.65
C ALA A 144 -2.82 6.85 -15.51
N MET A 145 -3.31 6.81 -14.26
CA MET A 145 -2.52 7.17 -13.07
C MET A 145 -1.26 6.31 -12.92
N MET A 146 -1.38 4.99 -13.15
CA MET A 146 -0.24 4.09 -13.05
C MET A 146 0.75 4.26 -14.21
N GLN A 147 0.28 4.56 -15.43
CA GLN A 147 1.16 4.87 -16.56
C GLN A 147 2.05 6.08 -16.27
N GLU A 148 1.50 7.11 -15.61
CA GLU A 148 2.26 8.27 -15.17
C GLU A 148 3.23 7.94 -14.01
N ALA A 149 2.75 7.22 -12.99
CA ALA A 149 3.46 7.07 -11.73
C ALA A 149 4.49 5.93 -11.70
N HIS A 150 4.25 4.85 -12.46
CA HIS A 150 5.08 3.65 -12.44
C HIS A 150 6.54 3.85 -12.89
N PRO A 151 6.87 4.70 -13.89
CA PRO A 151 8.26 5.02 -14.21
C PRO A 151 9.03 5.63 -13.03
N SER A 152 8.38 6.52 -12.26
CA SER A 152 8.98 7.13 -11.07
C SER A 152 9.18 6.12 -9.96
N LEU A 153 8.21 5.23 -9.72
CA LEU A 153 8.36 4.13 -8.78
C LEU A 153 9.60 3.28 -9.09
N ARG A 154 9.80 2.91 -10.37
CA ARG A 154 10.98 2.14 -10.80
C ARG A 154 12.29 2.87 -10.52
N ARG A 155 12.35 4.18 -10.80
CA ARG A 155 13.55 5.00 -10.54
C ARG A 155 13.86 5.07 -9.04
N ILE A 156 12.85 5.24 -8.20
CA ILE A 156 13.04 5.30 -6.74
C ILE A 156 13.48 3.94 -6.20
N VAL A 157 12.83 2.83 -6.58
CA VAL A 157 13.21 1.49 -6.12
C VAL A 157 14.62 1.13 -6.57
N ALA A 158 15.04 1.47 -7.79
CA ALA A 158 16.40 1.20 -8.26
C ALA A 158 17.49 2.03 -7.56
N ARG A 159 17.12 3.08 -6.82
CA ARG A 159 18.04 3.96 -6.09
C ARG A 159 18.05 3.73 -4.58
N ALA A 160 17.04 3.05 -4.04
CA ALA A 160 16.87 2.77 -2.61
C ALA A 160 17.71 1.57 -2.18
#